data_AF-A0A8H5LIY3-F1
#
_entry.id   AF-A0A8H5LIY3-F1
#
_cell.length_a   1.000
_cell.length_b   1.000
_cell.length_c   1.000
_cell.angle_alpha   90.00
_cell.angle_beta   90.00
_cell.angle_gamma   90.00
#
_symmetry.space_group_name_H-M   'P 1'
#
loop_
_entity.id
_entity.type
_entity.pdbx_description
1 polymer ?
#
loop_
_entity_poly.entity_id
_entity_poly.type
_entity_poly.pdbx_seq_one_letter_code
_entity_poly.pdbx_strand_id
1 'polypeptide(L)'
;MPPKSQAKPRPNNQYQHYIPRFILRKFLETQGPPKTAKQRSKDNWKAKKKGIETELINVYDLSAKTLQSLSISKSFGEINLYTDLANAVNFQHVEEKLSRLENEASQAVAAIHAATSRGSFTLTRHELGVLRKFVFIMHFRKPTIQAAYFGENREKSLEDWIRRYMQTHNIKTREDMWLHGLAYILDTPHPKIVAKGEEILAQYGEARIMQMMATRVDPNLESWFAVDYQSLANSHFLGVWEAAPGCEFILGNNCFGLWEGLFNGLPGIHRIFIISPRLVLILRHILLREEVKGVIPTFNHSALINIETPSPTTTYHGSFDIGSPQAMMKYRVTAAAQKDTFTYKITKLTGAQTREVNEVILLNVPRDGALVFLSKEHALKAVRYHISSPDPVVQLEQPNEKFRPLLHSLENDLYPRGKTAVIECDADFRLRVAIEVIRHRLDRFLTEWDAAYWSYQAMTADPNQSHPLVLDMRIRLTQAKTLFGVAPGGTSRRNPSARLSDHLNEEDSNCVLGRMSTMLLMLMNYQRTRARTEAAFVRESVIVGLIEWMVKEKPDRIEQLIGSDTYRRLTRGPK
;
A
#
# COMPACT_ATOMS: atom_id res chain seq x y z
N MET A 1 37.60 24.68 50.92
CA MET A 1 37.10 24.82 49.53
C MET A 1 35.98 23.83 49.34
N PRO A 2 34.76 24.26 48.94
CA PRO A 2 33.69 23.32 48.62
C PRO A 2 34.01 22.59 47.30
N PRO A 3 33.54 21.35 47.12
CA PRO A 3 33.82 20.59 45.91
C PRO A 3 33.12 21.24 44.71
N LYS A 4 33.88 21.43 43.62
CA LYS A 4 33.35 21.92 42.33
C LYS A 4 32.19 21.02 41.92
N SER A 5 31.00 21.59 41.76
CA SER A 5 29.88 20.89 41.16
C SER A 5 30.29 20.47 39.75
N GLN A 6 30.36 19.16 39.51
CA GLN A 6 30.45 18.65 38.15
C GLN A 6 29.14 19.02 37.47
N ALA A 7 29.20 19.99 36.55
CA ALA A 7 28.09 20.31 35.68
C ALA A 7 27.64 19.03 34.97
N LYS A 8 26.36 18.69 35.07
CA LYS A 8 25.75 17.57 34.33
C LYS A 8 26.12 17.71 32.85
N PRO A 9 26.61 16.65 32.18
CA PRO A 9 26.93 16.73 30.75
C PRO A 9 25.67 17.14 29.99
N ARG A 10 25.74 18.25 29.25
CA ARG A 10 24.64 18.68 28.39
C ARG A 10 24.49 17.64 27.27
N PRO A 11 23.27 17.19 26.94
CA PRO A 11 23.07 16.29 25.81
C PRO A 11 23.54 16.99 24.53
N ASN A 12 24.44 16.34 23.79
CA ASN A 12 24.82 16.80 22.46
C ASN A 12 23.62 16.62 21.54
N ASN A 13 23.28 17.65 20.76
CA ASN A 13 22.25 17.56 19.74
C ASN A 13 22.62 16.47 18.72
N GLN A 14 21.86 15.39 18.68
CA GLN A 14 22.08 14.25 17.79
C GLN A 14 20.89 14.12 16.83
N TYR A 15 21.19 14.06 15.53
CA TYR A 15 20.19 13.75 14.51
C TYR A 15 19.92 12.24 14.46
N GLN A 16 18.67 11.83 14.67
CA GLN A 16 18.25 10.44 14.83
C GLN A 16 17.21 10.07 13.79
N HIS A 17 17.42 8.97 13.09
CA HIS A 17 16.63 8.56 11.93
C HIS A 17 15.40 7.74 12.33
N TYR A 18 14.21 8.17 11.91
CA TYR A 18 13.00 7.36 12.03
C TYR A 18 12.79 6.43 10.82
N ILE A 19 13.53 6.59 9.73
CA ILE A 19 13.70 5.56 8.67
C ILE A 19 15.14 5.05 8.70
N PRO A 20 15.40 3.74 8.88
CA PRO A 20 16.74 3.23 9.04
C PRO A 20 17.58 3.50 7.80
N ARG A 21 18.79 3.99 8.00
CA ARG A 21 19.69 4.34 6.90
C ARG A 21 20.02 3.14 6.01
N PHE A 22 20.02 1.92 6.54
CA PHE A 22 20.28 0.73 5.73
C PHE A 22 19.16 0.45 4.70
N ILE A 23 17.92 0.89 4.96
CA ILE A 23 16.80 0.85 4.02
C ILE A 23 16.96 1.96 2.99
N LEU A 24 17.17 3.21 3.43
CA LEU A 24 17.36 4.35 2.51
C LEU A 24 18.49 4.12 1.52
N ARG A 25 19.58 3.46 1.96
CA ARG A 25 20.70 3.11 1.09
C ARG A 25 20.32 2.19 -0.06
N LYS A 26 19.21 1.44 0.01
CA LYS A 26 18.71 0.63 -1.10
C LYS A 26 18.07 1.45 -2.22
N PHE A 27 17.83 2.74 -1.98
CA PHE A 27 17.27 3.70 -2.94
C PHE A 27 18.35 4.62 -3.54
N LEU A 28 19.64 4.34 -3.30
CA LEU A 28 20.74 5.03 -3.96
C LEU A 28 20.85 4.57 -5.42
N GLU A 29 20.90 5.53 -6.35
CA GLU A 29 21.03 5.33 -7.81
C GLU A 29 22.28 4.51 -8.17
N THR A 30 23.38 4.73 -7.45
CA THR A 30 24.61 3.94 -7.58
C THR A 30 24.81 3.03 -6.35
N GLN A 31 24.39 1.78 -6.48
CA GLN A 31 24.78 0.72 -5.55
C GLN A 31 26.25 0.33 -5.84
N GLY A 32 27.19 0.97 -5.15
CA GLY A 32 28.58 0.52 -5.16
C GLY A 32 28.74 -0.88 -4.53
N PRO A 33 29.94 -1.50 -4.63
CA PRO A 33 30.21 -2.77 -3.97
C PRO A 33 29.89 -2.70 -2.46
N PRO A 34 29.48 -3.80 -1.81
CA PRO A 34 29.16 -3.80 -0.39
C PRO A 34 30.34 -3.27 0.43
N LYS A 35 30.14 -2.14 1.13
CA LYS A 35 31.15 -1.52 1.99
C LYS A 35 30.81 -1.73 3.45
N THR A 36 31.84 -1.99 4.26
CA THR A 36 31.71 -1.99 5.73
C THR A 36 31.38 -0.59 6.26
N ALA A 37 30.82 -0.49 7.46
CA ALA A 37 30.54 0.81 8.09
C ALA A 37 31.81 1.70 8.20
N LYS A 38 32.95 1.09 8.54
CA LYS A 38 34.25 1.78 8.62
C LYS A 38 34.71 2.30 7.26
N GLN A 39 34.60 1.50 6.21
CA GLN A 39 34.97 1.91 4.87
C GLN A 39 34.08 3.06 4.38
N ARG A 40 32.76 2.97 4.60
CA ARG A 40 31.82 4.05 4.27
C ARG A 40 32.13 5.34 5.02
N SER A 41 32.40 5.25 6.33
CA SER A 41 32.75 6.42 7.13
C SER A 41 34.01 7.11 6.59
N LYS A 42 35.03 6.33 6.23
CA LYS A 42 36.28 6.86 5.63
C LYS A 42 36.03 7.51 4.27
N ASP A 43 35.24 6.88 3.40
CA ASP A 43 34.91 7.40 2.08
C ASP A 43 34.06 8.69 2.18
N ASN A 44 33.06 8.69 3.06
CA ASN A 44 32.22 9.86 3.32
C ASN A 44 33.03 11.01 3.92
N TRP A 45 33.97 10.73 4.82
CA TRP A 45 34.87 11.74 5.37
C TRP A 45 35.76 12.35 4.28
N LYS A 46 36.33 11.52 3.40
CA LYS A 46 37.12 12.00 2.25
C LYS A 46 36.27 12.83 1.27
N ALA A 47 35.06 12.37 0.95
CA ALA A 47 34.14 13.08 0.07
C ALA A 47 33.69 14.41 0.67
N LYS A 48 33.35 14.43 1.96
CA LYS A 48 32.99 15.65 2.71
C LYS A 48 34.13 16.67 2.73
N LYS A 49 35.39 16.23 2.88
CA LYS A 49 36.56 17.12 2.76
C LYS A 49 36.67 17.76 1.37
N LYS A 50 36.11 17.13 0.34
CA LYS A 50 36.04 17.65 -1.03
C LYS A 50 34.71 18.36 -1.34
N GLY A 51 33.82 18.53 -0.36
CA GLY A 51 32.48 19.11 -0.57
C GLY A 51 31.51 18.22 -1.36
N ILE A 52 31.82 16.93 -1.55
CA ILE A 52 31.01 16.00 -2.34
C ILE A 52 30.08 15.22 -1.40
N GLU A 53 28.79 15.22 -1.71
CA GLU A 53 27.78 14.39 -1.05
C GLU A 53 27.61 13.08 -1.82
N THR A 54 27.66 11.93 -1.12
CA THR A 54 27.82 10.60 -1.74
C THR A 54 26.63 9.65 -1.53
N GLU A 55 25.76 9.95 -0.57
CA GLU A 55 24.57 9.15 -0.26
C GLU A 55 23.31 9.99 -0.56
N LEU A 56 23.07 10.27 -1.85
CA LEU A 56 21.93 11.04 -2.34
C LEU A 56 20.80 10.12 -2.82
N ILE A 57 19.57 10.40 -2.38
CA ILE A 57 18.35 9.68 -2.76
C ILE A 57 17.36 10.63 -3.44
N ASN A 58 16.58 10.13 -4.41
CA ASN A 58 15.51 10.92 -5.01
C ASN A 58 14.33 10.99 -4.03
N VAL A 59 13.95 12.22 -3.68
CA VAL A 59 12.85 12.50 -2.76
C VAL A 59 11.91 13.52 -3.38
N TYR A 60 10.61 13.24 -3.31
CA TYR A 60 9.58 14.23 -3.58
C TYR A 60 8.89 14.61 -2.27
N ASP A 61 8.95 15.90 -1.93
CA ASP A 61 8.24 16.48 -0.81
C ASP A 61 6.86 16.95 -1.28
N LEU A 62 5.79 16.39 -0.71
CA LEU A 62 4.42 16.71 -1.12
C LEU A 62 3.99 18.11 -0.66
N SER A 63 4.50 18.59 0.48
CA SER A 63 4.18 19.91 1.04
C SER A 63 4.82 21.01 0.20
N ALA A 64 6.13 20.89 -0.03
CA ALA A 64 6.90 21.82 -0.84
C ALA A 64 6.63 21.66 -2.35
N LYS A 65 6.05 20.54 -2.78
CA LYS A 65 5.83 20.18 -4.19
C LYS A 65 7.12 20.18 -5.00
N THR A 66 8.21 19.70 -4.41
CA THR A 66 9.53 19.73 -5.03
C THR A 66 10.14 18.34 -5.13
N LEU A 67 10.71 18.06 -6.30
CA LEU A 67 11.56 16.89 -6.53
C LEU A 67 13.01 17.28 -6.26
N GLN A 68 13.64 16.61 -5.30
CA GLN A 68 14.99 16.93 -4.83
C GLN A 68 15.84 15.67 -4.71
N SER A 69 17.16 15.86 -4.75
CA SER A 69 18.13 14.83 -4.38
C SER A 69 18.62 15.15 -2.97
N LEU A 70 18.27 14.31 -2.00
CA LEU A 70 18.54 14.56 -0.57
C LEU A 70 19.58 13.62 -0.02
N SER A 71 20.41 14.14 0.88
CA SER A 71 21.37 13.37 1.66
C SER A 71 20.67 12.48 2.68
N ILE A 72 20.98 11.18 2.67
CA ILE A 72 20.53 10.24 3.71
C ILE A 72 20.87 10.78 5.11
N SER A 73 22.00 11.44 5.27
CA SER A 73 22.45 11.94 6.57
C SER A 73 21.60 13.07 7.16
N LYS A 74 20.77 13.72 6.34
CA LYS A 74 19.95 14.89 6.71
C LYS A 74 18.46 14.68 6.43
N SER A 75 18.05 13.48 6.04
CA SER A 75 16.67 13.15 5.67
C SER A 75 16.09 12.11 6.63
N PHE A 76 14.77 12.15 6.85
CA PHE A 76 14.01 11.13 7.59
C PHE A 76 14.50 10.89 9.03
N GLY A 77 14.81 11.97 9.73
CA GLY A 77 15.19 11.99 11.12
C GLY A 77 14.91 13.34 11.78
N GLU A 78 15.03 13.37 13.10
CA GLU A 78 14.79 14.55 13.93
C GLU A 78 15.92 14.71 14.95
N ILE A 79 16.13 15.94 15.43
CA ILE A 79 17.14 16.21 16.45
C ILE A 79 16.60 15.74 17.80
N ASN A 80 17.35 14.87 18.48
CA ASN A 80 17.08 14.39 19.83
C ASN A 80 15.76 13.60 19.98
N LEU A 81 15.23 13.02 18.91
CA LEU A 81 13.99 12.23 18.86
C LEU A 81 13.84 11.17 19.97
N TYR A 82 14.92 10.50 20.34
CA TYR A 82 14.97 9.43 21.34
C TYR A 82 15.75 9.81 22.60
N THR A 83 15.98 11.11 22.81
CA THR A 83 16.71 11.58 24.00
C THR A 83 15.79 11.52 25.22
N ASP A 84 16.12 10.63 26.16
CA ASP A 84 15.42 10.53 27.43
C ASP A 84 16.12 11.40 28.48
N LEU A 85 15.60 12.61 28.69
CA LEU A 85 16.13 13.54 29.70
C LEU A 85 15.83 13.11 31.15
N ALA A 86 14.86 12.21 31.36
CA ALA A 86 14.54 11.65 32.67
C ALA A 86 15.60 10.62 33.11
N ASN A 87 16.25 9.93 32.17
CA ASN A 87 17.35 9.03 32.45
C ASN A 87 18.70 9.78 32.62
N ALA A 88 18.99 10.18 33.86
CA ALA A 88 20.21 10.91 34.20
C ALA A 88 21.53 10.14 34.00
N VAL A 89 21.49 8.82 33.79
CA VAL A 89 22.67 7.96 33.61
C VAL A 89 23.05 7.86 32.14
N ASN A 90 22.06 7.61 31.26
CA ASN A 90 22.27 7.55 29.82
C ASN A 90 21.04 8.08 29.06
N PHE A 91 21.11 9.34 28.66
CA PHE A 91 20.07 10.00 27.88
C PHE A 91 19.89 9.40 26.47
N GLN A 92 20.88 8.67 25.95
CA GLN A 92 20.88 8.07 24.60
C GLN A 92 20.62 6.55 24.61
N HIS A 93 20.21 6.00 25.75
CA HIS A 93 20.07 4.55 25.89
C HIS A 93 19.06 3.93 24.91
N VAL A 94 17.99 4.64 24.53
CA VAL A 94 17.01 4.17 23.54
C VAL A 94 17.64 4.11 22.15
N GLU A 95 18.36 5.15 21.73
CA GLU A 95 19.07 5.21 20.45
C GLU A 95 20.13 4.09 20.33
N GLU A 96 20.89 3.83 21.40
CA GLU A 96 21.86 2.72 21.42
C GLU A 96 21.18 1.35 21.24
N LYS A 97 20.03 1.15 21.90
CA LYS A 97 19.25 -0.08 21.79
C LYS A 97 18.65 -0.24 20.39
N LEU A 98 18.13 0.84 19.81
CA LEU A 98 17.64 0.87 18.43
C LEU A 98 18.76 0.52 17.45
N SER A 99 19.95 1.10 17.62
CA SER A 99 21.10 0.83 16.76
C SER A 99 21.48 -0.65 16.75
N ARG A 100 21.43 -1.33 17.91
CA ARG A 100 21.65 -2.78 17.99
C ARG A 100 20.59 -3.57 17.23
N LEU A 101 19.31 -3.30 17.47
CA LEU A 101 18.20 -3.94 16.76
C LEU A 101 18.27 -3.73 15.25
N GLU A 102 18.55 -2.50 14.80
CA GLU A 102 18.69 -2.17 13.38
C GLU A 102 19.89 -2.88 12.75
N ASN A 103 21.01 -3.00 13.47
CA ASN A 103 22.18 -3.72 12.98
C ASN A 103 21.87 -5.22 12.78
N GLU A 104 21.22 -5.87 13.74
CA GLU A 104 20.82 -7.28 13.62
C GLU A 104 19.76 -7.47 12.52
N ALA A 105 18.73 -6.63 12.48
CA ALA A 105 17.71 -6.67 11.44
C ALA A 105 18.29 -6.44 10.04
N SER A 106 19.31 -5.58 9.90
CA SER A 106 19.97 -5.34 8.63
C SER A 106 20.68 -6.58 8.08
N GLN A 107 21.16 -7.48 8.96
CA GLN A 107 21.78 -8.75 8.57
C GLN A 107 20.72 -9.72 8.04
N ALA A 108 19.59 -9.85 8.73
CA ALA A 108 18.46 -10.65 8.26
C ALA A 108 17.94 -10.14 6.90
N VAL A 109 17.76 -8.83 6.75
CA VAL A 109 17.35 -8.20 5.48
C VAL A 109 18.38 -8.43 4.37
N ALA A 110 19.68 -8.35 4.68
CA ALA A 110 20.74 -8.65 3.73
C ALA A 110 20.72 -10.12 3.28
N ALA A 111 20.46 -11.05 4.20
CA ALA A 111 20.31 -12.48 3.87
C ALA A 111 19.10 -12.74 2.95
N ILE A 112 17.96 -12.09 3.20
CA ILE A 112 16.78 -12.15 2.32
C ILE A 112 17.13 -11.62 0.93
N HIS A 113 17.83 -10.48 0.85
CA HIS A 113 18.29 -9.91 -0.42
C HIS A 113 19.23 -10.84 -1.19
N ALA A 114 20.19 -11.48 -0.51
CA ALA A 114 21.13 -12.40 -1.15
C ALA A 114 20.43 -13.68 -1.67
N ALA A 115 19.25 -14.00 -1.12
CA ALA A 115 18.49 -15.19 -1.44
C ALA A 115 17.48 -15.01 -2.59
N THR A 116 17.29 -13.80 -3.13
CA THR A 116 16.32 -13.52 -4.21
C THR A 116 16.55 -14.36 -5.46
N SER A 117 17.80 -14.61 -5.83
CA SER A 117 18.16 -15.47 -6.97
C SER A 117 17.74 -16.93 -6.78
N ARG A 118 17.75 -17.43 -5.53
CA ARG A 118 17.32 -18.78 -5.17
C ARG A 118 15.81 -18.90 -4.96
N GLY A 119 15.13 -17.78 -4.69
CA GLY A 119 13.69 -17.72 -4.45
C GLY A 119 13.25 -18.20 -3.05
N SER A 120 14.19 -18.53 -2.16
CA SER A 120 13.89 -18.93 -0.78
C SER A 120 15.03 -18.60 0.18
N PHE A 121 14.70 -18.36 1.44
CA PHE A 121 15.65 -18.07 2.50
C PHE A 121 15.24 -18.75 3.81
N THR A 122 16.21 -18.99 4.69
CA THR A 122 15.98 -19.61 6.00
C THR A 122 16.40 -18.64 7.09
N LEU A 123 15.56 -18.49 8.11
CA LEU A 123 15.88 -17.76 9.34
C LEU A 123 15.76 -18.70 10.53
N THR A 124 16.62 -18.53 11.51
CA THR A 124 16.40 -19.08 12.86
C THR A 124 15.24 -18.37 13.54
N ARG A 125 14.64 -18.98 14.58
CA ARG A 125 13.62 -18.34 15.41
C ARG A 125 14.13 -17.05 16.02
N HIS A 126 15.41 -17.04 16.42
CA HIS A 126 16.04 -15.85 16.95
C HIS A 126 16.05 -14.70 15.92
N GLU A 127 16.56 -14.94 14.70
CA GLU A 127 16.57 -13.94 13.62
C GLU A 127 15.16 -13.49 13.22
N LEU A 128 14.20 -14.42 13.16
CA LEU A 128 12.80 -14.09 12.92
C LEU A 128 12.22 -13.21 14.05
N GLY A 129 12.58 -13.49 15.30
CA GLY A 129 12.20 -12.69 16.46
C GLY A 129 12.79 -11.27 16.41
N VAL A 130 14.05 -11.14 16.01
CA VAL A 130 14.70 -9.84 15.74
C VAL A 130 13.95 -9.09 14.64
N LEU A 131 13.66 -9.74 13.51
CA LEU A 131 12.95 -9.10 12.40
C LEU A 131 11.53 -8.66 12.80
N ARG A 132 10.82 -9.46 13.60
CA ARG A 132 9.50 -9.12 14.16
C ARG A 132 9.56 -7.92 15.10
N LYS A 133 10.54 -7.88 16.00
CA LYS A 133 10.76 -6.70 16.87
C LYS A 133 11.05 -5.47 16.03
N PHE A 134 11.91 -5.60 15.02
CA PHE A 134 12.25 -4.51 14.12
C PHE A 134 11.02 -3.96 13.41
N VAL A 135 10.21 -4.78 12.73
CA VAL A 135 9.02 -4.27 12.02
C VAL A 135 7.97 -3.69 12.96
N PHE A 136 7.80 -4.24 14.17
CA PHE A 136 6.93 -3.65 15.19
C PHE A 136 7.42 -2.25 15.59
N ILE A 137 8.70 -2.12 15.95
CA ILE A 137 9.30 -0.84 16.37
C ILE A 137 9.24 0.19 15.23
N MET A 138 9.49 -0.23 13.99
CA MET A 138 9.37 0.62 12.81
C MET A 138 7.97 1.21 12.64
N HIS A 139 6.93 0.46 12.99
CA HIS A 139 5.55 0.94 13.01
C HIS A 139 5.29 1.83 14.22
N PHE A 140 5.68 1.38 15.41
CA PHE A 140 5.43 2.02 16.70
C PHE A 140 6.10 3.41 16.84
N ARG A 141 7.24 3.61 16.17
CA ARG A 141 7.99 4.88 16.22
C ARG A 141 7.50 5.95 15.26
N LYS A 142 6.45 5.70 14.48
CA LYS A 142 5.90 6.71 13.57
C LYS A 142 5.35 7.89 14.37
N PRO A 143 5.61 9.14 13.98
CA PRO A 143 5.02 10.31 14.64
C PRO A 143 3.49 10.24 14.72
N THR A 144 2.83 9.71 13.69
CA THR A 144 1.38 9.53 13.70
C THR A 144 0.90 8.48 14.70
N ILE A 145 1.67 7.42 14.94
CA ILE A 145 1.36 6.38 15.93
C ILE A 145 1.67 6.88 17.33
N GLN A 146 2.80 7.58 17.52
CA GLN A 146 3.09 8.28 18.77
C GLN A 146 1.94 9.25 19.13
N ALA A 147 1.51 10.09 18.18
CA ALA A 147 0.40 11.01 18.40
C ALA A 147 -0.94 10.29 18.63
N ALA A 148 -1.17 9.11 18.02
CA ALA A 148 -2.40 8.35 18.21
C ALA A 148 -2.45 7.61 19.57
N TYR A 149 -1.34 7.02 20.02
CA TYR A 149 -1.25 6.34 21.31
C TYR A 149 -1.14 7.32 22.48
N PHE A 150 -0.52 8.49 22.28
CA PHE A 150 -0.08 9.36 23.37
C PHE A 150 -0.52 10.82 23.23
N GLY A 151 -1.23 11.22 22.17
CA GLY A 151 -1.74 12.59 22.02
C GLY A 151 -2.88 12.92 23.00
N GLU A 152 -2.97 14.18 23.42
CA GLU A 152 -3.98 14.67 24.39
C GLU A 152 -5.43 14.61 23.87
N ASN A 153 -5.62 14.44 22.56
CA ASN A 153 -6.91 14.57 21.87
C ASN A 153 -7.55 13.24 21.41
N ARG A 154 -7.24 12.08 22.01
CA ARG A 154 -7.82 10.77 21.59
C ARG A 154 -8.21 9.78 22.70
N GLU A 155 -9.10 8.86 22.29
CA GLU A 155 -9.70 7.67 22.94
C GLU A 155 -9.71 7.57 24.47
N LYS A 156 -10.90 7.79 25.05
CA LYS A 156 -11.20 7.61 26.49
C LYS A 156 -10.88 6.20 27.02
N SER A 157 -10.70 5.21 26.14
CA SER A 157 -10.52 3.81 26.53
C SER A 157 -9.19 3.55 27.24
N LEU A 158 -8.12 4.26 26.89
CA LEU A 158 -6.77 4.07 27.46
C LEU A 158 -6.41 5.06 28.57
N GLU A 159 -7.18 6.14 28.73
CA GLU A 159 -6.79 7.29 29.55
C GLU A 159 -6.50 6.95 31.01
N ASP A 160 -7.36 6.12 31.63
CA ASP A 160 -7.19 5.73 33.03
C ASP A 160 -5.97 4.83 33.22
N TRP A 161 -5.70 3.95 32.26
CA TRP A 161 -4.51 3.11 32.26
C TRP A 161 -3.25 3.96 32.11
N ILE A 162 -3.21 4.90 31.15
CA ILE A 162 -2.08 5.82 30.96
C ILE A 162 -1.79 6.57 32.26
N ARG A 163 -2.82 7.15 32.89
CA ARG A 163 -2.67 7.88 34.15
C ARG A 163 -2.11 7.00 35.27
N ARG A 164 -2.66 5.79 35.44
CA ARG A 164 -2.22 4.84 36.47
C ARG A 164 -0.79 4.37 36.21
N TYR A 165 -0.45 4.07 34.96
CA TYR A 165 0.86 3.63 34.53
C TYR A 165 1.92 4.72 34.79
N MET A 166 1.64 5.96 34.37
CA MET A 166 2.52 7.09 34.61
C MET A 166 2.76 7.35 36.10
N GLN A 167 1.72 7.30 36.93
CA GLN A 167 1.84 7.42 38.38
C GLN A 167 2.70 6.31 38.99
N THR A 168 2.46 5.06 38.57
CA THR A 168 3.15 3.87 39.12
C THR A 168 4.64 3.87 38.78
N HIS A 169 5.00 4.31 37.58
CA HIS A 169 6.39 4.36 37.11
C HIS A 169 7.06 5.73 37.30
N ASN A 170 6.41 6.68 37.99
CA ASN A 170 6.91 8.05 38.20
C ASN A 170 7.29 8.77 36.88
N ILE A 171 6.49 8.55 35.84
CA ILE A 171 6.66 9.13 34.51
C ILE A 171 5.88 10.44 34.43
N LYS A 172 6.51 11.51 33.92
CA LYS A 172 5.96 12.86 33.95
C LYS A 172 5.20 13.24 32.70
N THR A 173 5.69 12.80 31.54
CA THR A 173 5.13 13.13 30.22
C THR A 173 4.75 11.86 29.48
N ARG A 174 3.87 11.98 28.48
CA ARG A 174 3.48 10.80 27.67
C ARG A 174 4.59 10.41 26.69
N GLU A 175 5.42 11.36 26.30
CA GLU A 175 6.66 11.14 25.55
C GLU A 175 7.63 10.26 26.34
N ASP A 176 7.84 10.55 27.63
CA ASP A 176 8.65 9.71 28.51
C ASP A 176 8.04 8.30 28.64
N MET A 177 6.70 8.20 28.67
CA MET A 177 6.00 6.90 28.69
C MET A 177 6.22 6.09 27.41
N TRP A 178 6.21 6.76 26.25
CA TRP A 178 6.51 6.14 24.97
C TRP A 178 7.97 5.65 24.91
N LEU A 179 8.93 6.46 25.36
CA LEU A 179 10.34 6.05 25.48
C LEU A 179 10.50 4.87 26.44
N HIS A 180 9.76 4.85 27.54
CA HIS A 180 9.73 3.72 28.48
C HIS A 180 9.19 2.44 27.82
N GLY A 181 8.09 2.54 27.06
CA GLY A 181 7.53 1.42 26.28
C GLY A 181 8.50 0.90 25.21
N LEU A 182 9.17 1.80 24.48
CA LEU A 182 10.24 1.45 23.54
C LEU A 182 11.37 0.70 24.24
N ALA A 183 11.85 1.21 25.37
CA ALA A 183 12.91 0.57 26.15
C ALA A 183 12.50 -0.84 26.60
N TYR A 184 11.27 -1.02 27.10
CA TYR A 184 10.72 -2.32 27.48
C TYR A 184 10.77 -3.33 26.33
N ILE A 185 10.26 -2.94 25.15
CA ILE A 185 10.24 -3.82 23.97
C ILE A 185 11.67 -4.12 23.52
N LEU A 186 12.58 -3.13 23.56
CA LEU A 186 13.96 -3.30 23.12
C LEU A 186 14.76 -4.22 24.06
N ASP A 187 14.63 -4.05 25.38
CA ASP A 187 15.36 -4.82 26.39
C ASP A 187 14.85 -6.26 26.54
N THR A 188 13.54 -6.46 26.32
CA THR A 188 12.94 -7.77 26.53
C THR A 188 13.12 -8.66 25.29
N PRO A 189 13.64 -9.89 25.42
CA PRO A 189 13.71 -10.84 24.30
C PRO A 189 12.32 -11.12 23.72
N HIS A 190 12.22 -11.18 22.38
CA HIS A 190 10.97 -11.46 21.65
C HIS A 190 10.09 -12.56 22.28
N PRO A 191 10.59 -13.79 22.54
CA PRO A 191 9.75 -14.86 23.07
C PRO A 191 9.21 -14.57 24.48
N LYS A 192 9.90 -13.74 25.28
CA LYS A 192 9.42 -13.36 26.62
C LYS A 192 8.31 -12.32 26.56
N ILE A 193 8.37 -11.37 25.61
CA ILE A 193 7.28 -10.39 25.40
C ILE A 193 6.01 -11.14 24.99
N VAL A 194 6.13 -12.04 24.00
CA VAL A 194 5.00 -12.84 23.51
C VAL A 194 4.42 -13.71 24.62
N ALA A 195 5.27 -14.41 25.39
CA ALA A 195 4.81 -15.23 26.51
C ALA A 195 4.07 -14.40 27.58
N LYS A 196 4.51 -13.17 27.87
CA LYS A 196 3.82 -12.30 28.82
C LYS A 196 2.45 -11.85 28.31
N GLY A 197 2.35 -11.50 27.02
CA GLY A 197 1.06 -11.18 26.40
C GLY A 197 0.10 -12.37 26.38
N GLU A 198 0.60 -13.58 26.08
CA GLU A 198 -0.19 -14.81 26.10
C GLU A 198 -0.64 -15.19 27.53
N GLU A 199 0.18 -14.95 28.56
CA GLU A 199 -0.19 -15.13 29.98
C GLU A 199 -1.37 -14.22 30.36
N ILE A 200 -1.30 -12.94 29.97
CA ILE A 200 -2.38 -11.97 30.22
C ILE A 200 -3.65 -12.35 29.46
N LEU A 201 -3.50 -12.78 28.19
CA LEU A 201 -4.61 -13.26 27.38
C LEU A 201 -5.30 -14.48 28.03
N ALA A 202 -4.52 -15.40 28.59
CA ALA A 202 -5.05 -16.56 29.30
C ALA A 202 -5.75 -16.17 30.61
N GLN A 203 -5.26 -15.14 31.31
CA GLN A 203 -5.86 -14.63 32.54
C GLN A 203 -7.21 -13.93 32.30
N TYR A 204 -7.27 -13.04 31.30
CA TYR A 204 -8.46 -12.20 31.05
C TYR A 204 -9.43 -12.85 30.06
N GLY A 205 -8.95 -13.70 29.16
CA GLY A 205 -9.69 -14.23 28.02
C GLY A 205 -9.68 -13.29 26.81
N GLU A 206 -9.68 -13.86 25.61
CA GLU A 206 -9.58 -13.11 24.34
C GLU A 206 -10.73 -12.12 24.12
N ALA A 207 -11.97 -12.56 24.37
CA ALA A 207 -13.14 -11.70 24.25
C ALA A 207 -13.07 -10.47 25.17
N ARG A 208 -12.51 -10.64 26.39
CA ARG A 208 -12.37 -9.54 27.35
C ARG A 208 -11.28 -8.57 26.91
N ILE A 209 -10.15 -9.06 26.40
CA ILE A 209 -9.07 -8.23 25.86
C ILE A 209 -9.58 -7.43 24.66
N MET A 210 -10.32 -8.05 23.74
CA MET A 210 -10.97 -7.35 22.61
C MET A 210 -11.96 -6.28 23.09
N GLN A 211 -12.79 -6.60 24.10
CA GLN A 211 -13.69 -5.63 24.70
C GLN A 211 -12.94 -4.45 25.32
N MET A 212 -11.84 -4.70 26.05
CA MET A 212 -11.01 -3.66 26.65
C MET A 212 -10.39 -2.74 25.60
N MET A 213 -9.90 -3.28 24.49
CA MET A 213 -9.40 -2.49 23.35
C MET A 213 -10.49 -1.57 22.77
N ALA A 214 -11.74 -2.02 22.70
CA ALA A 214 -12.84 -1.26 22.13
C ALA A 214 -13.50 -0.26 23.10
N THR A 215 -13.35 -0.42 24.41
CA THR A 215 -14.17 0.31 25.39
C THR A 215 -13.36 1.01 26.48
N ARG A 216 -12.71 0.24 27.36
CA ARG A 216 -11.88 0.75 28.46
C ARG A 216 -10.89 -0.32 28.89
N VAL A 217 -9.61 0.02 28.87
CA VAL A 217 -8.52 -0.83 29.36
C VAL A 217 -8.52 -0.82 30.90
N ASP A 218 -8.31 -1.99 31.49
CA ASP A 218 -8.15 -2.12 32.94
C ASP A 218 -6.94 -1.28 33.41
N PRO A 219 -7.15 -0.26 34.27
CA PRO A 219 -6.06 0.59 34.73
C PRO A 219 -4.95 -0.16 35.48
N ASN A 220 -5.26 -1.34 36.04
CA ASN A 220 -4.30 -2.15 36.78
C ASN A 220 -3.47 -3.09 35.89
N LEU A 221 -3.70 -3.09 34.58
CA LEU A 221 -2.97 -3.94 33.65
C LEU A 221 -1.54 -3.42 33.42
N GLU A 222 -0.56 -3.92 34.17
CA GLU A 222 0.81 -3.39 34.15
C GLU A 222 1.50 -3.54 32.78
N SER A 223 1.32 -4.67 32.08
CA SER A 223 2.10 -5.00 30.87
C SER A 223 1.35 -4.81 29.55
N TRP A 224 0.62 -3.70 29.38
CA TRP A 224 -0.11 -3.41 28.14
C TRP A 224 0.77 -3.48 26.88
N PHE A 225 2.02 -2.99 26.95
CA PHE A 225 2.97 -3.08 25.83
C PHE A 225 3.23 -4.52 25.37
N ALA A 226 3.17 -5.50 26.28
CA ALA A 226 3.30 -6.92 25.93
C ALA A 226 2.06 -7.43 25.20
N VAL A 227 0.86 -7.01 25.63
CA VAL A 227 -0.42 -7.35 25.00
C VAL A 227 -0.47 -6.82 23.57
N ASP A 228 -0.15 -5.54 23.38
CA ASP A 228 -0.16 -4.90 22.06
C ASP A 228 0.87 -5.54 21.11
N TYR A 229 2.11 -5.73 21.60
CA TYR A 229 3.15 -6.42 20.83
C TYR A 229 2.74 -7.85 20.44
N GLN A 230 2.21 -8.61 21.40
CA GLN A 230 1.79 -9.99 21.20
C GLN A 230 0.63 -10.08 20.20
N SER A 231 -0.34 -9.17 20.26
CA SER A 231 -1.46 -9.10 19.33
C SER A 231 -0.96 -9.03 17.88
N LEU A 232 -0.03 -8.13 17.58
CA LEU A 232 0.54 -8.05 16.22
C LEU A 232 1.35 -9.32 15.86
N ALA A 233 2.18 -9.79 16.79
CA ALA A 233 3.11 -10.90 16.56
C ALA A 233 2.41 -12.25 16.32
N ASN A 234 1.28 -12.49 16.98
CA ASN A 234 0.52 -13.74 16.87
C ASN A 234 -0.56 -13.67 15.78
N SER A 235 -1.11 -12.49 15.48
CA SER A 235 -2.17 -12.35 14.46
C SER A 235 -1.64 -12.39 13.03
N HIS A 236 -0.31 -12.31 12.84
CA HIS A 236 0.27 -12.28 11.50
C HIS A 236 1.46 -13.23 11.30
N PHE A 237 1.62 -13.68 10.05
CA PHE A 237 2.80 -14.41 9.60
C PHE A 237 3.57 -13.65 8.52
N LEU A 238 4.88 -13.89 8.48
CA LEU A 238 5.77 -13.21 7.54
C LEU A 238 5.65 -13.81 6.14
N GLY A 239 5.50 -12.93 5.15
CA GLY A 239 5.73 -13.15 3.75
C GLY A 239 6.78 -12.18 3.21
N VAL A 240 7.42 -12.54 2.10
CA VAL A 240 8.33 -11.66 1.37
C VAL A 240 7.94 -11.65 -0.08
N TRP A 241 7.70 -10.46 -0.63
CA TRP A 241 7.42 -10.30 -2.05
C TRP A 241 8.54 -9.56 -2.74
N GLU A 242 8.87 -10.02 -3.94
CA GLU A 242 9.80 -9.38 -4.85
C GLU A 242 9.02 -8.67 -5.96
N ALA A 243 9.35 -7.40 -6.23
CA ALA A 243 8.75 -6.67 -7.34
C ALA A 243 8.94 -7.40 -8.68
N ALA A 244 8.05 -7.20 -9.65
CA ALA A 244 8.18 -7.79 -10.97
C ALA A 244 9.48 -7.35 -11.68
N PRO A 245 10.04 -8.14 -12.61
CA PRO A 245 11.16 -7.70 -13.43
C PRO A 245 10.86 -6.34 -14.11
N GLY A 246 11.81 -5.40 -14.03
CA GLY A 246 11.61 -4.05 -14.57
C GLY A 246 10.53 -3.23 -13.86
N CYS A 247 10.21 -3.56 -12.62
CA CYS A 247 9.35 -2.76 -11.73
C CYS A 247 10.06 -2.49 -10.40
N GLU A 248 9.65 -1.45 -9.71
CA GLU A 248 10.22 -1.05 -8.42
C GLU A 248 9.11 -0.64 -7.45
N PHE A 249 9.33 -0.91 -6.17
CA PHE A 249 8.55 -0.32 -5.09
C PHE A 249 9.05 1.09 -4.78
N ILE A 250 8.12 1.99 -4.49
CA ILE A 250 8.41 3.30 -3.92
C ILE A 250 8.33 3.26 -2.39
N LEU A 251 8.87 4.26 -1.71
CA LEU A 251 8.91 4.33 -0.25
C LEU A 251 8.27 5.63 0.23
N GLY A 252 7.12 5.55 0.89
CA GLY A 252 6.54 6.69 1.60
C GLY A 252 7.25 6.94 2.94
N ASN A 253 7.30 8.19 3.41
CA ASN A 253 7.85 8.52 4.73
C ASN A 253 7.10 7.84 5.89
N ASN A 254 5.88 7.35 5.65
CA ASN A 254 5.05 6.60 6.59
C ASN A 254 4.87 5.11 6.21
N CYS A 255 5.73 4.53 5.38
CA CYS A 255 5.52 3.20 4.78
C CYS A 255 5.62 1.98 5.72
N PHE A 256 6.06 2.13 6.97
CA PHE A 256 6.35 0.97 7.83
C PHE A 256 5.11 0.44 8.57
N GLY A 257 4.55 -0.67 8.09
CA GLY A 257 3.31 -1.23 8.63
C GLY A 257 2.10 -0.46 8.12
N LEU A 258 2.13 -0.07 6.84
CA LEU A 258 0.93 0.35 6.14
C LEU A 258 -0.08 -0.77 6.20
N TRP A 259 -1.33 -0.40 6.40
CA TRP A 259 -2.41 -1.35 6.45
C TRP A 259 -3.07 -1.48 5.07
N GLU A 260 -3.45 -2.70 4.71
CA GLU A 260 -4.30 -2.98 3.55
C GLU A 260 -5.27 -4.12 3.88
N GLY A 261 -6.50 -3.97 3.39
CA GLY A 261 -7.48 -5.04 3.31
C GLY A 261 -8.31 -5.29 4.58
N LEU A 262 -9.62 -5.42 4.41
CA LEU A 262 -10.59 -5.64 5.48
C LEU A 262 -10.89 -7.14 5.64
N PHE A 263 -10.77 -7.64 6.87
CA PHE A 263 -11.17 -8.97 7.29
C PHE A 263 -12.46 -8.88 8.11
N ASN A 264 -13.58 -9.37 7.59
CA ASN A 264 -14.89 -9.26 8.24
C ASN A 264 -15.23 -7.82 8.68
N GLY A 265 -14.90 -6.84 7.82
CA GLY A 265 -15.09 -5.41 8.09
C GLY A 265 -14.05 -4.79 9.03
N LEU A 266 -13.19 -5.59 9.67
CA LEU A 266 -12.10 -5.09 10.50
C LEU A 266 -10.85 -4.84 9.66
N PRO A 267 -10.15 -3.71 9.88
CA PRO A 267 -8.89 -3.49 9.20
C PRO A 267 -7.82 -4.42 9.77
N GLY A 268 -7.25 -5.30 8.95
CA GLY A 268 -5.97 -5.88 9.35
C GLY A 268 -5.30 -6.88 8.42
N ILE A 269 -5.77 -7.07 7.18
CA ILE A 269 -5.33 -8.26 6.42
C ILE A 269 -3.82 -8.28 6.19
N HIS A 270 -3.26 -7.17 5.69
CA HIS A 270 -1.84 -7.05 5.41
C HIS A 270 -1.24 -5.86 6.17
N ARG A 271 -0.02 -6.06 6.67
CA ARG A 271 0.89 -4.98 7.07
C ARG A 271 2.10 -4.98 6.14
N ILE A 272 2.32 -3.85 5.49
CA ILE A 272 3.30 -3.70 4.42
C ILE A 272 4.53 -2.94 4.93
N PHE A 273 5.74 -3.45 4.67
CA PHE A 273 7.00 -2.84 5.06
C PHE A 273 7.99 -2.88 3.88
N ILE A 274 8.17 -1.74 3.23
CA ILE A 274 9.11 -1.61 2.10
C ILE A 274 10.54 -1.56 2.65
N ILE A 275 11.37 -2.53 2.26
CA ILE A 275 12.76 -2.63 2.73
C ILE A 275 13.77 -2.32 1.62
N SER A 276 13.32 -2.27 0.36
CA SER A 276 14.09 -1.84 -0.81
C SER A 276 13.16 -1.61 -2.02
N PRO A 277 13.67 -1.06 -3.14
CA PRO A 277 12.91 -1.00 -4.40
C PRO A 277 12.50 -2.38 -4.94
N ARG A 278 13.11 -3.46 -4.48
CA ARG A 278 12.89 -4.81 -5.00
C ARG A 278 12.14 -5.73 -4.05
N LEU A 279 12.15 -5.45 -2.75
CA LEU A 279 11.61 -6.33 -1.73
C LEU A 279 10.70 -5.60 -0.75
N VAL A 280 9.61 -6.26 -0.42
CA VAL A 280 8.68 -5.86 0.63
C VAL A 280 8.48 -7.02 1.61
N LEU A 281 8.49 -6.72 2.90
CA LEU A 281 8.05 -7.65 3.93
C LEU A 281 6.55 -7.43 4.14
N ILE A 282 5.79 -8.52 4.18
CA ILE A 282 4.36 -8.51 4.42
C ILE A 282 4.09 -9.30 5.70
N LEU A 283 3.37 -8.70 6.65
CA LEU A 283 2.75 -9.48 7.72
C LEU A 283 1.30 -9.72 7.30
N ARG A 284 0.97 -10.96 6.98
CA ARG A 284 -0.36 -11.38 6.53
C ARG A 284 -1.11 -12.02 7.68
N HIS A 285 -2.40 -11.74 7.80
CA HIS A 285 -3.24 -12.29 8.86
C HIS A 285 -3.20 -13.83 8.88
N ILE A 286 -3.07 -14.45 10.05
CA ILE A 286 -2.90 -15.91 10.19
C ILE A 286 -4.10 -16.72 9.67
N LEU A 287 -5.30 -16.15 9.65
CA LEU A 287 -6.49 -16.82 9.13
C LEU A 287 -6.47 -16.99 7.60
N LEU A 288 -5.54 -16.34 6.90
CA LEU A 288 -5.33 -16.52 5.46
C LEU A 288 -4.29 -17.59 5.12
N ARG A 289 -3.70 -18.22 6.13
CA ARG A 289 -2.85 -19.40 5.95
C ARG A 289 -3.65 -20.52 5.30
N GLU A 290 -3.04 -21.21 4.35
CA GLU A 290 -3.70 -22.32 3.63
C GLU A 290 -4.22 -23.39 4.59
N GLU A 291 -3.50 -23.62 5.68
CA GLU A 291 -3.85 -24.58 6.72
C GLU A 291 -5.14 -24.21 7.50
N VAL A 292 -5.57 -22.94 7.44
CA VAL A 292 -6.71 -22.40 8.20
C VAL A 292 -7.84 -21.91 7.29
N LYS A 293 -7.53 -21.57 6.03
CA LYS A 293 -8.41 -20.89 5.06
C LYS A 293 -9.74 -21.61 4.76
N GLY A 294 -9.82 -22.92 5.03
CA GLY A 294 -11.02 -23.74 4.81
C GLY A 294 -12.02 -23.78 5.97
N VAL A 295 -11.69 -23.23 7.15
CA VAL A 295 -12.49 -23.41 8.38
C VAL A 295 -13.49 -22.26 8.61
N ILE A 296 -13.24 -21.08 8.04
CA ILE A 296 -14.05 -19.86 8.31
C ILE A 296 -14.45 -19.23 6.97
N PRO A 297 -15.75 -18.93 6.72
CA PRO A 297 -16.16 -18.12 5.58
C PRO A 297 -15.55 -16.72 5.73
N THR A 298 -14.59 -16.38 4.88
CA THR A 298 -13.89 -15.09 4.99
C THR A 298 -14.46 -14.07 4.01
N PHE A 299 -15.10 -13.01 4.53
CA PHE A 299 -15.37 -11.82 3.74
C PHE A 299 -14.12 -10.95 3.74
N ASN A 300 -13.41 -10.96 2.62
CA ASN A 300 -12.18 -10.20 2.45
C ASN A 300 -12.39 -9.13 1.38
N HIS A 301 -12.05 -7.89 1.71
CA HIS A 301 -11.91 -6.83 0.71
C HIS A 301 -10.45 -6.41 0.68
N SER A 302 -9.70 -6.87 -0.32
CA SER A 302 -8.27 -6.59 -0.46
C SER A 302 -7.83 -6.73 -1.92
N ALA A 303 -7.06 -5.77 -2.42
CA ALA A 303 -6.44 -5.81 -3.73
C ALA A 303 -5.27 -6.81 -3.78
N LEU A 304 -4.68 -7.12 -2.63
CA LEU A 304 -3.48 -7.95 -2.50
C LEU A 304 -3.79 -9.41 -2.12
N ILE A 305 -5.07 -9.77 -1.90
CA ILE A 305 -5.48 -11.08 -1.38
C ILE A 305 -5.05 -12.26 -2.26
N ASN A 306 -4.97 -12.04 -3.57
CA ASN A 306 -4.66 -13.08 -4.56
C ASN A 306 -3.14 -13.30 -4.74
N ILE A 307 -2.30 -12.55 -4.03
CA ILE A 307 -0.85 -12.78 -4.04
C ILE A 307 -0.56 -13.99 -3.17
N GLU A 308 0.08 -15.01 -3.74
CA GLU A 308 0.47 -16.21 -3.00
C GLU A 308 1.46 -15.86 -1.88
N THR A 309 1.21 -16.35 -0.67
CA THR A 309 2.11 -16.14 0.48
C THR A 309 2.12 -17.42 1.31
N PRO A 310 2.92 -18.42 0.90
CA PRO A 310 2.90 -19.72 1.53
C PRO A 310 3.49 -19.67 2.96
N SER A 311 2.99 -20.53 3.84
CA SER A 311 3.55 -20.73 5.18
C SER A 311 4.99 -21.26 5.09
N PRO A 312 5.87 -20.90 6.04
CA PRO A 312 7.24 -21.40 6.04
C PRO A 312 7.32 -22.90 6.37
N THR A 313 8.26 -23.59 5.73
CA THR A 313 8.66 -24.93 6.18
C THR A 313 9.45 -24.79 7.47
N THR A 314 8.99 -25.43 8.54
CA THR A 314 9.54 -25.28 9.89
C THR A 314 10.29 -26.54 10.32
N THR A 315 11.49 -26.39 10.87
CA THR A 315 12.25 -27.47 11.53
C THR A 315 12.46 -27.13 13.00
N TYR A 316 11.94 -27.98 13.89
CA TYR A 316 12.09 -27.81 15.33
C TYR A 316 13.34 -28.53 15.84
N HIS A 317 14.12 -27.85 16.70
CA HIS A 317 15.34 -28.39 17.29
C HIS A 317 15.17 -29.00 18.68
N GLY A 318 13.94 -29.09 19.18
CA GLY A 318 13.62 -29.74 20.45
C GLY A 318 12.28 -30.48 20.41
N SER A 319 12.07 -31.32 21.43
CA SER A 319 10.86 -32.13 21.59
C SER A 319 9.85 -31.42 22.48
N PHE A 320 8.62 -31.31 22.02
CA PHE A 320 7.47 -30.82 22.77
C PHE A 320 6.20 -31.36 22.13
N ASP A 321 5.10 -31.37 22.88
CA ASP A 321 3.79 -31.70 22.33
C ASP A 321 3.28 -30.54 21.47
N ILE A 322 3.31 -30.71 20.15
CA ILE A 322 2.84 -29.72 19.17
C ILE A 322 1.33 -29.47 19.33
N GLY A 323 0.57 -30.47 19.82
CA GLY A 323 -0.87 -30.37 20.03
C GLY A 323 -1.27 -29.55 21.26
N SER A 324 -0.34 -29.29 22.17
CA SER A 324 -0.58 -28.50 23.38
C SER A 324 -0.12 -27.05 23.20
N PRO A 325 -1.05 -26.06 23.17
CA PRO A 325 -0.69 -24.64 23.16
C PRO A 325 0.24 -24.26 24.31
N GLN A 326 0.01 -24.80 25.51
CA GLN A 326 0.83 -24.51 26.69
C GLN A 326 2.24 -25.09 26.57
N ALA A 327 2.40 -26.30 26.00
CA ALA A 327 3.71 -26.88 25.75
C ALA A 327 4.48 -26.06 24.71
N MET A 328 3.82 -25.62 23.64
CA MET A 328 4.41 -24.74 22.62
C MET A 328 4.85 -23.39 23.21
N MET A 329 4.05 -22.77 24.08
CA MET A 329 4.42 -21.52 24.76
C MET A 329 5.69 -21.69 25.60
N LYS A 330 5.76 -22.76 26.42
CA LYS A 330 6.93 -23.07 27.24
C LYS A 330 8.16 -23.40 26.38
N TYR A 331 7.96 -24.11 25.28
CA TYR A 331 9.04 -24.45 24.35
C TYR A 331 9.66 -23.21 23.72
N ARG A 332 8.85 -22.25 23.24
CA ARG A 332 9.30 -21.04 22.53
C ARG A 332 10.30 -20.17 23.30
N VAL A 333 10.32 -20.24 24.63
CA VAL A 333 11.27 -19.48 25.47
C VAL A 333 12.58 -20.23 25.73
N THR A 334 12.69 -21.50 25.32
CA THR A 334 13.89 -22.31 25.52
C THR A 334 15.01 -21.93 24.54
N ALA A 335 16.25 -22.26 24.91
CA ALA A 335 17.42 -22.10 24.05
C ALA A 335 17.37 -23.02 22.81
N ALA A 336 16.75 -24.20 22.92
CA ALA A 336 16.55 -25.12 21.79
C ALA A 336 15.62 -24.48 20.74
N ALA A 337 14.49 -23.91 21.17
CA ALA A 337 13.56 -23.26 20.26
C ALA A 337 14.17 -22.07 19.51
N GLN A 338 15.13 -21.35 20.09
CA GLN A 338 15.79 -20.24 19.40
C GLN A 338 16.57 -20.69 18.15
N LYS A 339 16.92 -21.98 18.08
CA LYS A 339 17.62 -22.60 16.94
C LYS A 339 16.66 -23.15 15.89
N ASP A 340 15.35 -23.22 16.16
CA ASP A 340 14.34 -23.62 15.16
C ASP A 340 14.54 -22.83 13.88
N THR A 341 14.39 -23.49 12.73
CA THR A 341 14.57 -22.83 11.43
C THR A 341 13.26 -22.76 10.67
N PHE A 342 13.09 -21.65 9.95
CA PHE A 342 11.92 -21.34 9.14
C PHE A 342 12.39 -21.00 7.74
N THR A 343 12.03 -21.82 6.77
CA THR A 343 12.35 -21.60 5.37
C THR A 343 11.15 -20.99 4.65
N TYR A 344 11.34 -19.78 4.15
CA TYR A 344 10.32 -18.98 3.45
C TYR A 344 10.60 -18.97 1.95
N LYS A 345 9.53 -18.98 1.15
CA LYS A 345 9.59 -18.64 -0.28
C LYS A 345 9.50 -17.13 -0.46
N ILE A 346 10.18 -16.61 -1.48
CA ILE A 346 10.08 -15.23 -1.96
C ILE A 346 9.10 -15.25 -3.15
N THR A 347 7.92 -14.65 -2.98
CA THR A 347 6.93 -14.58 -4.06
C THR A 347 7.31 -13.47 -5.03
N LYS A 348 7.58 -13.82 -6.29
CA LYS A 348 7.77 -12.84 -7.36
C LYS A 348 6.41 -12.30 -7.81
N LEU A 349 6.25 -10.99 -7.75
CA LEU A 349 5.02 -10.33 -8.17
C LEU A 349 4.94 -10.19 -9.69
N THR A 350 3.72 -10.11 -10.20
CA THR A 350 3.45 -9.58 -11.54
C THR A 350 3.58 -8.05 -11.54
N GLY A 351 3.69 -7.46 -12.74
CA GLY A 351 3.71 -5.99 -12.87
C GLY A 351 2.45 -5.35 -12.31
N ALA A 352 1.29 -6.00 -12.45
CA ALA A 352 0.03 -5.53 -11.89
C ALA A 352 0.05 -5.55 -10.36
N GLN A 353 0.47 -6.66 -9.75
CA GLN A 353 0.59 -6.78 -8.29
C GLN A 353 1.61 -5.78 -7.71
N THR A 354 2.72 -5.53 -8.40
CA THR A 354 3.71 -4.53 -7.98
C THR A 354 3.11 -3.12 -7.97
N ARG A 355 2.28 -2.79 -8.98
CA ARG A 355 1.56 -1.51 -9.03
C ARG A 355 0.52 -1.39 -7.91
N GLU A 356 -0.19 -2.46 -7.59
CA GLU A 356 -1.17 -2.48 -6.49
C GLU A 356 -0.50 -2.23 -5.13
N VAL A 357 0.69 -2.81 -4.88
CA VAL A 357 1.48 -2.48 -3.68
C VAL A 357 1.87 -0.99 -3.67
N ASN A 358 2.32 -0.43 -4.80
CA ASN A 358 2.65 1.00 -4.89
C ASN A 358 1.43 1.91 -4.69
N GLU A 359 0.25 1.50 -5.16
CA GLU A 359 -1.01 2.23 -4.98
C GLU A 359 -1.37 2.35 -3.50
N VAL A 360 -1.20 1.28 -2.71
CA VAL A 360 -1.38 1.33 -1.25
C VAL A 360 -0.44 2.35 -0.62
N ILE A 361 0.80 2.43 -1.08
CA ILE A 361 1.79 3.40 -0.58
C ILE A 361 1.35 4.82 -0.90
N LEU A 362 0.99 5.10 -2.16
CA LEU A 362 0.58 6.43 -2.62
C LEU A 362 -0.73 6.90 -1.95
N LEU A 363 -1.66 5.99 -1.72
CA LEU A 363 -2.89 6.24 -0.98
C LEU A 363 -2.57 6.72 0.44
N ASN A 364 -1.64 6.05 1.12
CA ASN A 364 -1.37 6.30 2.53
C ASN A 364 -0.39 7.44 2.81
N VAL A 365 0.44 7.89 1.85
CA VAL A 365 1.39 9.00 2.09
C VAL A 365 0.62 10.28 2.43
N PRO A 366 0.88 10.97 3.55
CA PRO A 366 0.09 12.15 3.92
C PRO A 366 0.43 13.34 3.01
N ARG A 367 -0.44 14.36 2.96
CA ARG A 367 -0.26 15.54 2.09
C ARG A 367 0.97 16.39 2.43
N ASP A 368 1.44 16.30 3.66
CA ASP A 368 2.69 16.88 4.16
C ASP A 368 3.86 15.86 4.19
N GLY A 369 3.66 14.69 3.58
CA GLY A 369 4.64 13.61 3.56
C GLY A 369 5.67 13.72 2.44
N ALA A 370 6.43 12.63 2.28
CA ALA A 370 7.44 12.53 1.23
C ALA A 370 7.47 11.12 0.61
N LEU A 371 7.85 11.07 -0.66
CA LEU A 371 8.11 9.85 -1.41
C LEU A 371 9.60 9.73 -1.71
N VAL A 372 10.14 8.53 -1.57
CA VAL A 372 11.49 8.14 -1.98
C VAL A 372 11.38 7.06 -3.04
N PHE A 373 12.19 7.16 -4.09
CA PHE A 373 12.22 6.17 -5.16
C PHE A 373 13.61 6.06 -5.75
N LEU A 374 13.92 4.91 -6.34
CA LEU A 374 15.22 4.69 -6.97
C LEU A 374 15.22 5.33 -8.36
N SER A 375 14.34 4.86 -9.26
CA SER A 375 14.21 5.40 -10.62
C SER A 375 13.02 6.35 -10.77
N LYS A 376 13.26 7.48 -11.45
CA LYS A 376 12.25 8.47 -11.80
C LYS A 376 11.22 7.91 -12.78
N GLU A 377 11.64 7.04 -13.70
CA GLU A 377 10.77 6.37 -14.67
C GLU A 377 9.75 5.46 -13.98
N HIS A 378 10.20 4.70 -12.98
CA HIS A 378 9.30 3.82 -12.21
C HIS A 378 8.34 4.62 -11.32
N ALA A 379 8.85 5.70 -10.69
CA ALA A 379 8.00 6.62 -9.95
C ALA A 379 6.92 7.25 -10.85
N LEU A 380 7.28 7.66 -12.07
CA LEU A 380 6.34 8.22 -13.03
C LEU A 380 5.23 7.22 -13.37
N LYS A 381 5.59 5.96 -13.66
CA LYS A 381 4.61 4.90 -13.94
C LYS A 381 3.69 4.64 -12.74
N ALA A 382 4.22 4.61 -11.52
CA ALA A 382 3.44 4.39 -10.31
C ALA A 382 2.44 5.53 -10.06
N VAL A 383 2.89 6.78 -10.18
CA VAL A 383 2.05 7.98 -10.00
C VAL A 383 0.96 8.07 -11.06
N ARG A 384 1.29 7.84 -12.35
CA ARG A 384 0.30 7.81 -13.44
C ARG A 384 -0.79 6.79 -13.16
N TYR A 385 -0.39 5.58 -12.76
CA TYR A 385 -1.32 4.52 -12.44
C TYR A 385 -2.26 4.90 -11.29
N HIS A 386 -1.73 5.48 -10.21
CA HIS A 386 -2.52 5.89 -9.05
C HIS A 386 -3.50 7.04 -9.34
N ILE A 387 -3.07 8.05 -10.10
CA ILE A 387 -3.94 9.18 -10.50
C ILE A 387 -5.15 8.67 -11.30
N SER A 388 -4.94 7.67 -12.15
CA SER A 388 -5.97 7.09 -13.02
C SER A 388 -6.61 5.83 -12.47
N SER A 389 -6.45 5.57 -11.17
CA SER A 389 -7.04 4.39 -10.54
C SER A 389 -8.56 4.41 -10.66
N PRO A 390 -9.22 3.31 -11.08
CA PRO A 390 -10.67 3.24 -11.09
C PRO A 390 -11.25 3.02 -9.68
N ASP A 391 -10.42 2.79 -8.65
CA ASP A 391 -10.87 2.52 -7.29
C ASP A 391 -11.52 3.79 -6.68
N PRO A 392 -12.81 3.74 -6.27
CA PRO A 392 -13.48 4.87 -5.64
C PRO A 392 -12.78 5.37 -4.38
N VAL A 393 -12.20 4.48 -3.58
CA VAL A 393 -11.46 4.85 -2.35
C VAL A 393 -10.22 5.66 -2.71
N VAL A 394 -9.53 5.28 -3.78
CA VAL A 394 -8.39 6.05 -4.28
C VAL A 394 -8.84 7.41 -4.79
N GLN A 395 -9.94 7.48 -5.55
CA GLN A 395 -10.44 8.76 -6.09
C GLN A 395 -10.94 9.74 -5.02
N LEU A 396 -11.49 9.24 -3.90
CA LEU A 396 -11.89 10.07 -2.76
C LEU A 396 -10.71 10.86 -2.16
N GLU A 397 -9.49 10.31 -2.22
CA GLU A 397 -8.27 10.98 -1.76
C GLU A 397 -7.72 12.03 -2.74
N GLN A 398 -8.41 12.27 -3.85
CA GLN A 398 -8.07 13.27 -4.87
C GLN A 398 -6.62 13.13 -5.37
N PRO A 399 -6.24 11.94 -5.89
CA PRO A 399 -4.85 11.62 -6.20
C PRO A 399 -4.27 12.53 -7.28
N ASN A 400 -5.12 13.01 -8.20
CA ASN A 400 -4.73 14.00 -9.19
C ASN A 400 -4.26 15.31 -8.53
N GLU A 401 -5.03 15.88 -7.60
CA GLU A 401 -4.61 17.11 -6.92
C GLU A 401 -3.31 16.90 -6.13
N LYS A 402 -3.21 15.76 -5.44
CA LYS A 402 -2.09 15.42 -4.57
C LYS A 402 -0.79 15.19 -5.34
N PHE A 403 -0.82 14.49 -6.48
CA PHE A 403 0.38 14.01 -7.17
C PHE A 403 0.64 14.63 -8.54
N ARG A 404 -0.26 15.46 -9.08
CA ARG A 404 -0.03 16.16 -10.35
C ARG A 404 1.26 16.98 -10.41
N PRO A 405 1.69 17.70 -9.35
CA PRO A 405 2.96 18.43 -9.42
C PRO A 405 4.17 17.49 -9.52
N LEU A 406 4.14 16.32 -8.85
CA LEU A 406 5.17 15.28 -9.03
C LEU A 406 5.14 14.73 -10.44
N LEU A 407 3.96 14.41 -10.97
CA LEU A 407 3.78 13.90 -12.33
C LEU A 407 4.46 14.82 -13.35
N HIS A 408 4.13 16.12 -13.31
CA HIS A 408 4.75 17.12 -14.20
C HIS A 408 6.26 17.24 -13.98
N SER A 409 6.73 17.20 -12.73
CA SER A 409 8.17 17.26 -12.43
C SER A 409 8.92 16.09 -13.06
N LEU A 410 8.39 14.87 -12.94
CA LEU A 410 8.99 13.67 -13.52
C LEU A 410 8.92 13.66 -15.05
N GLU A 411 7.80 14.11 -15.64
CA GLU A 411 7.65 14.20 -17.09
C GLU A 411 8.62 15.19 -17.72
N ASN A 412 8.79 16.37 -17.11
CA ASN A 412 9.71 17.39 -17.61
C ASN A 412 11.17 16.95 -17.50
N ASP A 413 11.51 16.21 -16.44
CA ASP A 413 12.88 15.72 -16.22
C ASP A 413 13.25 14.56 -17.16
N LEU A 414 12.31 13.63 -17.42
CA LEU A 414 12.53 12.47 -18.30
C LEU A 414 12.31 12.76 -19.78
N TYR A 415 11.39 13.66 -20.10
CA TYR A 415 11.01 14.04 -21.46
C TYR A 415 11.01 15.58 -21.59
N PRO A 416 12.18 16.23 -21.50
CA PRO A 416 12.28 17.68 -21.63
C PRO A 416 11.70 18.10 -22.98
N ARG A 417 10.53 18.74 -22.96
CA ARG A 417 9.79 19.10 -24.16
C ARG A 417 10.61 20.11 -24.98
N GLY A 418 11.00 19.75 -26.20
CA GLY A 418 11.29 20.73 -27.24
C GLY A 418 10.06 21.63 -27.45
N LYS A 419 10.30 22.91 -27.74
CA LYS A 419 9.37 24.08 -27.67
C LYS A 419 8.03 24.01 -28.45
N THR A 420 7.55 22.86 -28.90
CA THR A 420 6.26 22.73 -29.60
C THR A 420 5.54 21.47 -29.14
N ALA A 421 4.85 21.55 -28.00
CA ALA A 421 3.85 20.57 -27.64
C ALA A 421 2.56 21.32 -27.33
N VAL A 422 1.53 21.06 -28.15
CA VAL A 422 0.15 21.42 -27.85
C VAL A 422 -0.12 21.02 -26.40
N ILE A 423 -0.62 21.96 -25.59
CA ILE A 423 -0.99 21.71 -24.20
C ILE A 423 -2.13 20.69 -24.25
N GLU A 424 -1.80 19.42 -24.06
CA GLU A 424 -2.79 18.37 -23.85
C GLU A 424 -3.64 18.77 -22.64
N CYS A 425 -4.95 18.91 -22.84
CA CYS A 425 -5.84 19.28 -21.75
C CYS A 425 -5.91 18.11 -20.75
N ASP A 426 -6.20 18.43 -19.48
CA ASP A 426 -6.28 17.43 -18.41
C ASP A 426 -7.18 16.24 -18.76
N ALA A 427 -8.25 16.51 -19.49
CA ALA A 427 -9.23 15.51 -19.88
C ALA A 427 -8.70 14.51 -20.93
N ASP A 428 -7.79 14.93 -21.80
CA ASP A 428 -7.17 14.09 -22.83
C ASP A 428 -6.15 13.13 -22.23
N PHE A 429 -5.39 13.61 -21.24
CA PHE A 429 -4.47 12.77 -20.48
C PHE A 429 -5.23 11.69 -19.70
N ARG A 430 -6.30 12.08 -18.97
CA ARG A 430 -7.14 11.12 -18.22
C ARG A 430 -7.70 10.05 -19.12
N LEU A 431 -8.19 10.43 -20.31
CA LEU A 431 -8.67 9.47 -21.30
C LEU A 431 -7.58 8.49 -21.73
N ARG A 432 -6.39 8.99 -22.07
CA ARG A 432 -5.30 8.14 -22.55
C ARG A 432 -4.94 7.07 -21.52
N VAL A 433 -4.87 7.46 -20.25
CA VAL A 433 -4.56 6.48 -19.18
C VAL A 433 -5.73 5.53 -18.95
N ALA A 434 -6.98 6.00 -18.98
CA ALA A 434 -8.16 5.12 -18.85
C ALA A 434 -8.19 4.05 -19.95
N ILE A 435 -7.91 4.44 -21.20
CA ILE A 435 -7.82 3.49 -22.33
C ILE A 435 -6.69 2.47 -22.11
N GLU A 436 -5.54 2.90 -21.59
CA GLU A 436 -4.42 1.99 -21.31
C GLU A 436 -4.74 1.02 -20.17
N VAL A 437 -5.44 1.48 -19.13
CA VAL A 437 -5.92 0.62 -18.03
C VAL A 437 -6.90 -0.41 -18.56
N ILE A 438 -7.90 0.01 -19.35
CA ILE A 438 -8.87 -0.91 -19.95
C ILE A 438 -8.15 -1.92 -20.84
N ARG A 439 -7.20 -1.48 -21.67
CA ARG A 439 -6.37 -2.33 -22.54
C ARG A 439 -5.58 -3.39 -21.78
N HIS A 440 -5.14 -3.09 -20.56
CA HIS A 440 -4.29 -3.98 -19.74
C HIS A 440 -5.03 -4.76 -18.64
N ARG A 441 -6.32 -4.49 -18.40
CA ARG A 441 -7.14 -5.17 -17.37
C ARG A 441 -8.41 -5.81 -17.95
N LEU A 442 -8.36 -6.25 -19.22
CA LEU A 442 -9.48 -6.91 -19.90
C LEU A 442 -9.94 -8.19 -19.19
N ASP A 443 -9.04 -8.90 -18.52
CA ASP A 443 -9.32 -10.09 -17.70
C ASP A 443 -10.20 -9.78 -16.48
N ARG A 444 -10.31 -8.51 -16.08
CA ARG A 444 -11.12 -8.08 -14.93
C ARG A 444 -12.54 -7.64 -15.30
N PHE A 445 -12.83 -7.44 -16.58
CA PHE A 445 -14.19 -7.20 -17.03
C PHE A 445 -14.90 -8.55 -17.21
N LEU A 446 -16.07 -8.70 -16.58
CA LEU A 446 -16.83 -9.95 -16.67
C LEU A 446 -17.35 -10.17 -18.09
N THR A 447 -17.63 -9.09 -18.83
CA THR A 447 -18.08 -9.16 -20.22
C THR A 447 -17.49 -8.05 -21.11
N GLU A 448 -17.65 -8.22 -22.43
CA GLU A 448 -17.29 -7.18 -23.40
C GLU A 448 -18.15 -5.92 -23.27
N TRP A 449 -19.36 -6.03 -22.72
CA TRP A 449 -20.22 -4.89 -22.44
C TRP A 449 -19.58 -3.98 -21.41
N ASP A 450 -19.09 -4.55 -20.30
CA ASP A 450 -18.50 -3.77 -19.22
C ASP A 450 -17.30 -2.96 -19.74
N ALA A 451 -16.41 -3.60 -20.50
CA ALA A 451 -15.26 -2.93 -21.10
C ALA A 451 -15.67 -1.80 -22.07
N ALA A 452 -16.68 -2.05 -22.92
CA ALA A 452 -17.21 -1.05 -23.86
C ALA A 452 -17.88 0.12 -23.12
N TYR A 453 -18.66 -0.18 -22.08
CA TYR A 453 -19.35 0.81 -21.26
C TYR A 453 -18.35 1.74 -20.55
N TRP A 454 -17.32 1.18 -19.92
CA TRP A 454 -16.28 1.96 -19.26
C TRP A 454 -15.44 2.78 -20.24
N SER A 455 -15.18 2.25 -21.44
CA SER A 455 -14.52 3.01 -22.52
C SER A 455 -15.36 4.21 -22.95
N TYR A 456 -16.67 4.02 -23.10
CA TYR A 456 -17.61 5.08 -23.43
C TYR A 456 -17.64 6.14 -22.34
N GLN A 457 -17.80 5.74 -21.06
CA GLN A 457 -17.79 6.66 -19.92
C GLN A 457 -16.50 7.50 -19.88
N ALA A 458 -15.34 6.90 -20.11
CA ALA A 458 -14.07 7.63 -20.15
C ALA A 458 -14.00 8.68 -21.28
N MET A 459 -14.58 8.36 -22.45
CA MET A 459 -14.65 9.25 -23.63
C MET A 459 -15.74 10.32 -23.54
N THR A 460 -16.65 10.22 -22.58
CA THR A 460 -17.74 11.18 -22.36
C THR A 460 -17.66 11.89 -21.01
N ALA A 461 -16.67 11.57 -20.18
CA ALA A 461 -16.51 12.12 -18.83
C ALA A 461 -16.35 13.64 -18.81
N ASP A 462 -15.77 14.23 -19.86
CA ASP A 462 -15.58 15.68 -19.98
C ASP A 462 -15.91 16.17 -21.40
N PRO A 463 -16.86 17.11 -21.55
CA PRO A 463 -17.22 17.66 -22.86
C PRO A 463 -16.05 18.39 -23.56
N ASN A 464 -15.06 18.87 -22.82
CA ASN A 464 -13.89 19.61 -23.33
C ASN A 464 -12.73 18.71 -23.78
N GLN A 465 -12.89 17.39 -23.75
CA GLN A 465 -11.91 16.47 -24.34
C GLN A 465 -11.70 16.75 -25.83
N SER A 466 -10.43 16.95 -26.21
CA SER A 466 -9.97 17.18 -27.58
C SER A 466 -9.18 16.00 -28.15
N HIS A 467 -9.08 14.89 -27.42
CA HIS A 467 -8.30 13.73 -27.82
C HIS A 467 -8.82 13.19 -29.17
N PRO A 468 -7.93 12.82 -30.12
CA PRO A 468 -8.34 12.36 -31.45
C PRO A 468 -9.38 11.24 -31.42
N LEU A 469 -9.26 10.29 -30.49
CA LEU A 469 -10.23 9.20 -30.30
C LEU A 469 -11.62 9.67 -29.84
N VAL A 470 -11.69 10.69 -28.99
CA VAL A 470 -12.97 11.26 -28.54
C VAL A 470 -13.63 12.02 -29.67
N LEU A 471 -12.85 12.80 -30.43
CA LEU A 471 -13.35 13.50 -31.60
C LEU A 471 -13.88 12.50 -32.65
N ASP A 472 -13.12 11.44 -32.96
CA ASP A 472 -13.56 10.39 -33.88
C ASP A 472 -14.83 9.68 -33.38
N MET A 473 -14.88 9.32 -32.09
CA MET A 473 -16.07 8.75 -31.46
C MET A 473 -17.30 9.67 -31.60
N ARG A 474 -17.17 10.97 -31.31
CA ARG A 474 -18.27 11.95 -31.41
C ARG A 474 -18.76 12.15 -32.83
N ILE A 475 -17.85 12.21 -33.81
CA ILE A 475 -18.18 12.34 -35.24
C ILE A 475 -19.00 11.13 -35.67
N ARG A 476 -18.51 9.92 -35.37
CA ARG A 476 -19.17 8.66 -35.78
C ARG A 476 -20.49 8.44 -35.05
N LEU A 477 -20.55 8.78 -33.76
CA LEU A 477 -21.79 8.70 -32.98
C LEU A 477 -22.85 9.66 -33.55
N THR A 478 -22.46 10.88 -33.94
CA THR A 478 -23.37 11.83 -34.59
C THR A 478 -23.88 11.27 -35.92
N GLN A 479 -22.99 10.75 -36.77
CA GLN A 479 -23.38 10.12 -38.04
C GLN A 479 -24.36 8.96 -37.83
N ALA A 480 -24.08 8.08 -36.86
CA ALA A 480 -24.96 6.98 -36.52
C ALA A 480 -26.35 7.47 -36.08
N LYS A 481 -26.41 8.45 -35.16
CA LYS A 481 -27.68 9.06 -34.70
C LYS A 481 -28.49 9.64 -35.87
N THR A 482 -27.84 10.31 -36.83
CA THR A 482 -28.52 10.85 -38.01
C THR A 482 -29.13 9.74 -38.87
N LEU A 483 -28.39 8.67 -39.15
CA LEU A 483 -28.90 7.54 -39.94
C LEU A 483 -30.11 6.87 -39.25
N PHE A 484 -30.08 6.74 -37.93
CA PHE A 484 -31.20 6.18 -37.16
C PHE A 484 -32.37 7.14 -36.96
N GLY A 485 -32.12 8.45 -36.98
CA GLY A 485 -33.12 9.48 -36.82
C GLY A 485 -34.06 9.62 -38.03
N VAL A 486 -33.55 9.37 -39.24
CA VAL A 486 -34.30 9.53 -40.51
C VAL A 486 -35.19 8.31 -40.82
N ALA A 487 -34.96 7.16 -40.19
CA ALA A 487 -35.73 5.96 -40.47
C ALA A 487 -37.22 6.13 -40.08
N PRO A 488 -38.17 5.94 -41.01
CA PRO A 488 -39.61 6.15 -40.77
C PRO A 488 -40.13 5.18 -39.72
N GLY A 489 -40.88 5.69 -38.74
CA GLY A 489 -41.62 4.85 -37.79
C GLY A 489 -41.95 5.52 -36.47
N GLY A 490 -43.20 5.33 -36.06
CA GLY A 490 -43.76 5.37 -34.70
C GLY A 490 -43.46 6.59 -33.85
N THR A 491 -44.53 7.25 -33.36
CA THR A 491 -44.48 8.20 -32.24
C THR A 491 -44.16 7.45 -30.94
N SER A 492 -42.92 6.98 -30.80
CA SER A 492 -42.43 6.36 -29.57
C SER A 492 -42.31 7.41 -28.48
N ARG A 493 -42.73 7.07 -27.25
CA ARG A 493 -42.68 7.98 -26.10
C ARG A 493 -41.24 8.11 -25.63
N ARG A 494 -40.66 9.31 -25.74
CA ARG A 494 -39.31 9.60 -25.24
C ARG A 494 -39.22 9.32 -23.74
N ASN A 495 -38.08 8.78 -23.31
CA ASN A 495 -37.75 8.51 -21.91
C ASN A 495 -36.37 9.11 -21.55
N PRO A 496 -36.28 10.43 -21.32
CA PRO A 496 -35.00 11.09 -21.09
C PRO A 496 -34.29 10.66 -19.80
N SER A 497 -35.02 10.08 -18.83
CA SER A 497 -34.47 9.61 -17.56
C SER A 497 -33.89 8.18 -17.62
N ALA A 498 -34.03 7.50 -18.75
CA ALA A 498 -33.51 6.15 -18.90
C ALA A 498 -31.97 6.12 -18.79
N ARG A 499 -31.46 5.11 -18.09
CA ARG A 499 -30.03 4.87 -17.88
C ARG A 499 -29.68 3.46 -18.34
N LEU A 500 -28.45 3.29 -18.82
CA LEU A 500 -27.91 1.98 -19.11
C LEU A 500 -27.35 1.34 -17.84
N SER A 501 -27.47 0.02 -17.75
CA SER A 501 -26.73 -0.78 -16.79
C SER A 501 -25.23 -0.73 -17.09
N ASP A 502 -24.43 -0.58 -16.04
CA ASP A 502 -22.97 -0.65 -16.09
C ASP A 502 -22.45 -2.09 -16.22
N HIS A 503 -23.33 -3.09 -16.02
CA HIS A 503 -23.01 -4.50 -16.16
C HIS A 503 -24.09 -5.28 -16.93
N LEU A 504 -23.66 -6.22 -17.77
CA LEU A 504 -24.50 -7.24 -18.40
C LEU A 504 -23.84 -8.61 -18.23
N ASN A 505 -24.65 -9.68 -18.17
CA ASN A 505 -24.13 -11.04 -18.29
C ASN A 505 -23.63 -11.31 -19.72
N GLU A 506 -22.91 -12.41 -19.91
CA GLU A 506 -22.26 -12.72 -21.19
C GLU A 506 -23.24 -12.90 -22.35
N GLU A 507 -24.41 -13.50 -22.09
CA GLU A 507 -25.45 -13.72 -23.10
C GLU A 507 -26.04 -12.39 -23.59
N ASP A 508 -26.45 -11.53 -22.66
CA ASP A 508 -27.00 -10.20 -22.97
C ASP A 508 -25.93 -9.29 -23.60
N SER A 509 -24.70 -9.33 -23.10
CA SER A 509 -23.57 -8.60 -23.67
C SER A 509 -23.36 -8.95 -25.14
N ASN A 510 -23.32 -10.25 -25.46
CA ASN A 510 -23.16 -10.74 -26.82
C ASN A 510 -24.37 -10.38 -27.70
N CYS A 511 -25.59 -10.49 -27.17
CA CYS A 511 -26.81 -10.11 -27.86
C CYS A 511 -26.79 -8.61 -28.24
N VAL A 512 -26.60 -7.74 -27.25
CA VAL A 512 -26.65 -6.27 -27.43
C VAL A 512 -25.53 -5.81 -28.36
N LEU A 513 -24.27 -6.15 -28.08
CA LEU A 513 -23.14 -5.71 -28.89
C LEU A 513 -23.16 -6.33 -30.29
N GLY A 514 -23.57 -7.60 -30.40
CA GLY A 514 -23.65 -8.31 -31.67
C GLY A 514 -24.72 -7.74 -32.61
N ARG A 515 -25.94 -7.52 -32.11
CA ARG A 515 -27.04 -6.93 -32.89
C ARG A 515 -26.70 -5.50 -33.34
N MET A 516 -26.21 -4.68 -32.42
CA MET A 516 -25.81 -3.30 -32.73
C MET A 516 -24.66 -3.24 -33.73
N SER A 517 -23.67 -4.13 -33.59
CA SER A 517 -22.58 -4.23 -34.55
C SER A 517 -23.06 -4.64 -35.93
N THR A 518 -23.95 -5.63 -36.04
CA THR A 518 -24.48 -6.09 -37.33
C THR A 518 -25.23 -4.97 -38.04
N MET A 519 -25.97 -4.20 -37.26
CA MET A 519 -26.73 -3.05 -37.74
C MET A 519 -25.82 -1.91 -38.21
N LEU A 520 -24.79 -1.54 -37.43
CA LEU A 520 -23.80 -0.53 -37.84
C LEU A 520 -22.94 -0.98 -39.03
N LEU A 521 -22.69 -2.29 -39.16
CA LEU A 521 -22.03 -2.84 -40.34
C LEU A 521 -22.85 -2.56 -41.60
N MET A 522 -24.17 -2.80 -41.58
CA MET A 522 -25.04 -2.55 -42.73
C MET A 522 -25.15 -1.06 -43.08
N LEU A 523 -25.14 -0.17 -42.09
CA LEU A 523 -25.41 1.26 -42.30
C LEU A 523 -24.15 2.10 -42.56
N MET A 524 -23.02 1.71 -41.99
CA MET A 524 -21.79 2.52 -41.97
C MET A 524 -20.55 1.72 -42.39
N ASN A 525 -20.72 0.49 -42.88
CA ASN A 525 -19.62 -0.46 -43.14
C ASN A 525 -18.71 -0.65 -41.91
N TYR A 526 -19.32 -0.59 -40.72
CA TYR A 526 -18.61 -0.59 -39.45
C TYR A 526 -18.40 -2.02 -38.95
N GLN A 527 -17.31 -2.67 -39.38
CA GLN A 527 -16.97 -4.01 -38.90
C GLN A 527 -16.49 -3.98 -37.45
N ARG A 528 -17.14 -4.77 -36.59
CA ARG A 528 -16.62 -5.07 -35.26
C ARG A 528 -15.44 -6.01 -35.40
N THR A 529 -14.31 -5.57 -34.87
CA THR A 529 -13.10 -6.37 -34.78
C THR A 529 -12.93 -6.82 -33.34
N ARG A 530 -12.64 -8.09 -33.11
CA ARG A 530 -12.15 -8.54 -31.80
C ARG A 530 -10.71 -8.05 -31.51
N ALA A 531 -10.02 -7.53 -32.52
CA ALA A 531 -8.71 -6.91 -32.38
C ALA A 531 -8.80 -5.65 -31.51
N ARG A 532 -8.07 -5.64 -30.39
CA ARG A 532 -8.09 -4.58 -29.37
C ARG A 532 -7.20 -3.40 -29.75
N THR A 533 -7.61 -2.71 -30.81
CA THR A 533 -6.97 -1.49 -31.33
C THR A 533 -7.68 -0.24 -30.81
N GLU A 534 -7.05 0.93 -30.91
CA GLU A 534 -7.72 2.21 -30.60
C GLU A 534 -9.02 2.39 -31.40
N ALA A 535 -9.01 1.96 -32.66
CA ALA A 535 -10.20 1.94 -33.49
C ALA A 535 -11.31 1.05 -32.90
N ALA A 536 -10.97 -0.07 -32.25
CA ALA A 536 -11.98 -0.92 -31.61
C ALA A 536 -12.61 -0.25 -30.38
N PHE A 537 -11.84 0.46 -29.56
CA PHE A 537 -12.38 1.25 -28.46
C PHE A 537 -13.36 2.32 -28.94
N VAL A 538 -12.98 3.06 -30.00
CA VAL A 538 -13.89 4.04 -30.61
C VAL A 538 -15.16 3.36 -31.12
N ARG A 539 -15.06 2.19 -31.77
CA ARG A 539 -16.21 1.42 -32.26
C ARG A 539 -17.18 1.02 -31.15
N GLU A 540 -16.64 0.43 -30.10
CA GLU A 540 -17.42 -0.07 -28.97
C GLU A 540 -18.08 1.09 -28.20
N SER A 541 -17.37 2.21 -28.02
CA SER A 541 -17.93 3.43 -27.44
C SER A 541 -19.05 4.05 -28.30
N VAL A 542 -18.93 4.03 -29.63
CA VAL A 542 -20.00 4.48 -30.54
C VAL A 542 -21.25 3.60 -30.39
N ILE A 543 -21.08 2.27 -30.25
CA ILE A 543 -22.19 1.35 -30.02
C ILE A 543 -22.91 1.71 -28.71
N VAL A 544 -22.17 1.85 -27.60
CA VAL A 544 -22.75 2.17 -26.29
C VAL A 544 -23.46 3.52 -26.31
N GLY A 545 -22.83 4.55 -26.88
CA GLY A 545 -23.43 5.89 -26.99
C GLY A 545 -24.68 5.93 -27.89
N LEU A 546 -24.74 5.08 -28.92
CA LEU A 546 -25.92 4.95 -29.77
C LEU A 546 -27.05 4.25 -29.01
N ILE A 547 -26.75 3.17 -28.28
CA ILE A 547 -27.72 2.48 -27.42
C ILE A 547 -28.29 3.44 -26.38
N GLU A 548 -27.44 4.22 -25.69
CA GLU A 548 -27.89 5.19 -24.69
C GLU A 548 -28.88 6.20 -25.29
N TRP A 549 -28.59 6.69 -26.50
CA TRP A 549 -29.49 7.57 -27.22
C TRP A 549 -30.79 6.88 -27.65
N MET A 550 -30.73 5.66 -28.18
CA MET A 550 -31.91 4.91 -28.60
C MET A 550 -32.84 4.58 -27.43
N VAL A 551 -32.28 4.20 -26.27
CA VAL A 551 -33.06 3.95 -25.05
C VAL A 551 -33.83 5.22 -24.62
N LYS A 552 -33.26 6.41 -24.80
CA LYS A 552 -33.91 7.69 -24.45
C LYS A 552 -34.91 8.17 -25.50
N GLU A 553 -34.58 8.03 -26.78
CA GLU A 553 -35.33 8.66 -27.88
C GLU A 553 -36.23 7.71 -28.67
N LYS A 554 -35.92 6.40 -28.67
CA LYS A 554 -36.55 5.36 -29.49
C LYS A 554 -36.61 4.00 -28.73
N PRO A 555 -37.15 3.95 -27.49
CA PRO A 555 -37.11 2.75 -26.65
C PRO A 555 -37.71 1.51 -27.33
N ASP A 556 -38.84 1.65 -28.03
CA ASP A 556 -39.51 0.52 -28.70
C ASP A 556 -38.62 -0.13 -29.78
N ARG A 557 -37.79 0.66 -30.46
CA ARG A 557 -36.92 0.15 -31.53
C ARG A 557 -35.73 -0.63 -30.98
N ILE A 558 -35.12 -0.13 -29.91
CA ILE A 558 -34.01 -0.84 -29.28
C ILE A 558 -34.55 -2.11 -28.60
N GLU A 559 -35.73 -2.05 -27.99
CA GLU A 559 -36.40 -3.22 -27.43
C GLU A 559 -36.72 -4.27 -28.50
N GLN A 560 -37.25 -3.87 -29.65
CA GLN A 560 -37.47 -4.78 -30.78
C GLN A 560 -36.17 -5.39 -31.31
N LEU A 561 -35.06 -4.64 -31.28
CA LEU A 561 -33.78 -5.07 -31.81
C LEU A 561 -33.11 -6.14 -30.93
N ILE A 562 -33.16 -5.98 -29.61
CA ILE A 562 -32.43 -6.83 -28.66
C ILE A 562 -33.34 -7.78 -27.85
N GLY A 563 -34.65 -7.63 -27.96
CA GLY A 563 -35.65 -8.37 -27.20
C GLY A 563 -36.01 -7.73 -25.86
N SER A 564 -37.27 -7.88 -25.43
CA SER A 564 -37.83 -7.27 -24.23
C SER A 564 -37.10 -7.64 -22.93
N ASP A 565 -36.59 -8.86 -22.82
CA ASP A 565 -35.90 -9.31 -21.60
C ASP A 565 -34.53 -8.68 -21.46
N THR A 566 -33.74 -8.71 -22.53
CA THR A 566 -32.43 -8.06 -22.60
C THR A 566 -32.57 -6.54 -22.46
N TYR A 567 -33.58 -5.92 -23.09
CA TYR A 567 -33.86 -4.50 -22.91
C TYR A 567 -34.18 -4.13 -21.45
N ARG A 568 -34.98 -4.93 -20.75
CA ARG A 568 -35.27 -4.70 -19.33
C ARG A 568 -34.02 -4.80 -18.46
N ARG A 569 -33.09 -5.72 -18.74
CA ARG A 569 -31.83 -5.83 -17.99
C ARG A 569 -30.83 -4.73 -18.34
N LEU A 570 -30.79 -4.31 -19.60
CA LEU A 570 -29.99 -3.18 -20.07
C LEU A 570 -30.41 -1.86 -19.43
N THR A 571 -31.69 -1.68 -19.11
CA THR A 571 -32.25 -0.40 -18.62
C THR A 571 -32.56 -0.37 -17.13
N ARG A 572 -32.55 -1.52 -16.45
CA ARG A 572 -32.62 -1.60 -14.99
C ARG A 572 -31.19 -1.42 -14.45
N GLY A 573 -30.88 -0.23 -13.94
CA GLY A 573 -29.68 -0.04 -13.11
C GLY A 573 -29.68 -0.99 -11.91
N PRO A 574 -28.53 -1.19 -11.25
CA PRO A 574 -28.44 -2.03 -10.06
C PRO A 574 -29.49 -1.58 -9.03
N LYS A 575 -30.24 -2.55 -8.50
CA LYS A 575 -31.14 -2.32 -7.35
C LYS A 575 -30.32 -2.10 -6.09
#